data_AF-A0A0J6NLF1-F1
#
_entry.id   AF-A0A0J6NLF1-F1
#
_cell.length_a   1.000
_cell.length_b   1.000
_cell.length_c   1.000
_cell.angle_alpha   90.00
_cell.angle_beta   90.00
_cell.angle_gamma   90.00
#
_symmetry.space_group_name_H-M   'P 1'
#
loop_
_entity.id
_entity.type
_entity.pdbx_description
1 polymer ?
#
loop_
_entity_poly.entity_id
_entity_poly.type
_entity_poly.pdbx_seq_one_letter_code
_entity_poly.pdbx_strand_id
1 'polypeptide(L)'
;MLKFLDHLEEWLIASLMAAATLITFVAVVHRYAAGTELLHPLVSHINLAWSQELTIYLFVWMAKFGAAYGVRTGIHVGVDVLINRLRDKNRARFIVFGLLAGALFTAIVGTLGAAFVWEIAHTDQTSADLEVPMWIVYLAVPCGSLLMCFRFLQVAWAFVKTGSLPKHDHAHVEGMDDEGGVDNWYALDDNLHPHDVSRRGDKK
;
A
#
# COMPACT_ATOMS: atom_id res chain seq x y z
N MET A 1 -0.93 20.43 -5.24
CA MET A 1 -0.63 19.37 -6.23
C MET A 1 -0.49 17.99 -5.58
N LEU A 2 0.30 17.82 -4.51
CA LEU A 2 0.46 16.52 -3.82
C LEU A 2 -0.83 15.94 -3.24
N LYS A 3 -1.69 16.79 -2.66
CA LYS A 3 -3.01 16.37 -2.14
C LYS A 3 -3.88 15.68 -3.20
N PHE A 4 -3.75 16.00 -4.48
CA PHE A 4 -4.53 15.32 -5.52
C PHE A 4 -4.04 13.89 -5.75
N LEU A 5 -2.72 13.70 -5.82
CA LEU A 5 -2.10 12.38 -5.96
C LEU A 5 -2.42 11.48 -4.77
N ASP A 6 -2.48 12.10 -3.58
CA ASP A 6 -2.83 11.46 -2.33
C ASP A 6 -4.23 10.84 -2.36
N HIS A 7 -5.25 11.62 -2.77
CA HIS A 7 -6.62 11.11 -2.87
C HIS A 7 -6.77 10.13 -4.04
N LEU A 8 -5.99 10.32 -5.11
CA LEU A 8 -6.01 9.42 -6.26
C LEU A 8 -5.51 8.02 -5.89
N GLU A 9 -4.43 7.89 -5.12
CA GLU A 9 -3.94 6.60 -4.62
C GLU A 9 -4.98 5.90 -3.75
N GLU A 10 -5.60 6.63 -2.83
CA GLU A 10 -6.63 6.10 -1.93
C GLU A 10 -7.87 5.65 -2.70
N TRP A 11 -8.38 6.47 -3.62
CA TRP A 11 -9.51 6.12 -4.47
C TRP A 11 -9.18 4.92 -5.38
N LEU A 12 -7.97 4.87 -5.92
CA LEU A 12 -7.52 3.73 -6.73
C LEU A 12 -7.53 2.44 -5.90
N ILE A 13 -6.89 2.43 -4.73
CA ILE A 13 -6.84 1.25 -3.85
C ILE A 13 -8.25 0.84 -3.40
N ALA A 14 -9.07 1.79 -2.95
CA ALA A 14 -10.44 1.54 -2.52
C ALA A 14 -11.29 0.97 -3.66
N SER A 15 -11.18 1.53 -4.86
CA SER A 15 -11.91 1.06 -6.04
C SER A 15 -11.50 -0.35 -6.47
N LEU A 16 -10.20 -0.65 -6.49
CA LEU A 16 -9.68 -1.99 -6.80
C LEU A 16 -10.13 -3.03 -5.78
N MET A 17 -10.08 -2.69 -4.49
CA MET A 17 -10.50 -3.58 -3.40
C MET A 17 -12.01 -3.82 -3.43
N ALA A 18 -12.81 -2.77 -3.66
CA ALA A 18 -14.26 -2.88 -3.80
C ALA A 18 -14.64 -3.73 -5.03
N ALA A 19 -13.98 -3.50 -6.17
CA ALA A 19 -14.20 -4.28 -7.38
C ALA A 19 -13.84 -5.76 -7.19
N ALA A 20 -12.66 -6.06 -6.63
CA ALA A 20 -12.23 -7.43 -6.35
C ALA A 20 -13.20 -8.15 -5.40
N THR A 21 -13.66 -7.45 -4.37
CA THR A 21 -14.63 -7.98 -3.40
C THR A 21 -15.97 -8.26 -4.07
N LEU A 22 -16.49 -7.32 -4.88
CA LEU A 22 -17.75 -7.48 -5.58
C LEU A 22 -17.70 -8.62 -6.60
N ILE A 23 -16.63 -8.70 -7.40
CA ILE A 23 -16.44 -9.79 -8.38
C ILE A 23 -16.39 -11.13 -7.66
N THR A 24 -15.62 -11.24 -6.58
CA THR A 24 -15.53 -12.48 -5.79
C THR A 24 -16.89 -12.84 -5.20
N PHE A 25 -17.63 -11.86 -4.66
CA PHE A 25 -18.96 -12.09 -4.12
C PHE A 25 -19.93 -12.62 -5.18
N VAL A 26 -19.99 -11.98 -6.35
CA VAL A 26 -20.84 -12.40 -7.47
C VAL A 26 -20.45 -13.80 -7.96
N ALA A 27 -19.15 -14.08 -8.09
CA ALA A 27 -18.65 -15.38 -8.51
C ALA A 27 -19.04 -16.49 -7.53
N VAL A 28 -18.95 -16.22 -6.22
CA VAL A 28 -19.34 -17.16 -5.17
C VAL A 28 -20.85 -17.41 -5.20
N VAL A 29 -21.66 -16.34 -5.27
CA VAL A 29 -23.13 -16.45 -5.35
C VAL A 29 -23.56 -17.23 -6.59
N HIS A 30 -22.99 -16.91 -7.76
CA HIS A 30 -23.25 -17.63 -9.00
C HIS A 30 -22.91 -19.12 -8.88
N ARG A 31 -21.75 -19.46 -8.31
CA ARG A 31 -21.32 -20.84 -8.13
C ARG A 31 -22.29 -21.64 -7.26
N TYR A 32 -22.76 -21.06 -6.17
CA TYR A 32 -23.74 -21.73 -5.30
C TYR A 32 -25.13 -21.79 -5.95
N ALA A 33 -25.57 -20.75 -6.66
CA ALA A 33 -26.84 -20.74 -7.37
C ALA A 33 -26.88 -21.79 -8.49
N ALA A 34 -25.80 -21.93 -9.26
CA ALA A 34 -25.64 -22.99 -10.25
C ALA A 34 -25.64 -24.40 -9.62
N GLY A 35 -25.23 -24.55 -8.36
CA GLY A 35 -25.29 -25.82 -7.64
C GLY A 35 -26.69 -26.23 -7.14
N THR A 36 -27.71 -25.37 -7.29
CA THR A 36 -29.08 -25.64 -6.83
C THR A 36 -30.03 -25.91 -8.00
N GLU A 37 -30.78 -27.00 -7.94
CA GLU A 37 -31.70 -27.45 -9.00
C GLU A 37 -32.74 -26.38 -9.42
N LEU A 38 -33.20 -25.56 -8.46
CA LEU A 38 -34.19 -24.50 -8.72
C LEU A 38 -33.60 -23.33 -9.53
N LEU A 39 -32.36 -22.92 -9.25
CA LEU A 39 -31.74 -21.74 -9.86
C LEU A 39 -30.81 -22.09 -11.03
N HIS A 40 -30.38 -23.35 -11.15
CA HIS A 40 -29.56 -23.84 -12.26
C HIS A 40 -30.07 -23.42 -13.66
N PRO A 41 -31.36 -23.58 -14.03
CA PRO A 41 -31.83 -23.16 -15.35
C PRO A 41 -31.74 -21.65 -15.57
N LEU A 42 -31.78 -20.84 -14.50
CA LEU A 42 -31.68 -19.38 -14.57
C LEU A 42 -30.23 -18.88 -14.66
N VAL A 43 -29.24 -19.64 -14.18
CA VAL A 43 -27.88 -19.14 -13.98
C VAL A 43 -26.85 -19.85 -14.89
N SER A 44 -27.19 -21.03 -15.41
CA SER A 44 -26.30 -21.89 -16.22
C SER A 44 -25.77 -21.26 -17.51
N HIS A 45 -26.43 -20.23 -18.06
CA HIS A 45 -25.98 -19.55 -19.27
C HIS A 45 -24.89 -18.49 -19.01
N ILE A 46 -24.62 -18.14 -17.75
CA ILE A 46 -23.62 -17.16 -17.36
C ILE A 46 -22.31 -17.89 -17.04
N ASN A 47 -21.21 -17.53 -17.71
CA ASN A 47 -19.88 -18.06 -17.44
C ASN A 47 -19.04 -17.02 -16.69
N LEU A 48 -18.61 -17.37 -15.46
CA LEU A 48 -17.75 -16.55 -14.61
C LEU A 48 -16.37 -17.16 -14.36
N ALA A 49 -15.88 -18.05 -15.23
CA ALA A 49 -14.54 -18.65 -15.07
C ALA A 49 -13.43 -17.59 -14.95
N TRP A 50 -13.55 -16.50 -15.72
CA TRP A 50 -12.66 -15.35 -15.71
C TRP A 50 -12.60 -14.59 -14.37
N SER A 51 -13.61 -14.73 -13.50
CA SER A 51 -13.71 -13.90 -12.29
C SER A 51 -12.54 -14.10 -11.33
N GLN A 52 -12.03 -15.34 -11.24
CA GLN A 52 -10.90 -15.66 -10.37
C GLN A 52 -9.62 -15.01 -10.88
N GLU A 53 -9.35 -15.13 -12.18
CA GLU A 53 -8.18 -14.53 -12.82
C GLU A 53 -8.21 -12.99 -12.69
N LEU A 54 -9.35 -12.34 -13.00
CA LEU A 54 -9.46 -10.89 -12.87
C LEU A 54 -9.28 -10.42 -11.42
N THR A 55 -9.83 -11.16 -10.45
CA THR A 55 -9.68 -10.83 -9.03
C THR A 55 -8.22 -10.84 -8.61
N ILE A 56 -7.43 -11.82 -9.05
CA ILE A 56 -5.99 -11.88 -8.79
C ILE A 56 -5.30 -10.65 -9.39
N TYR A 57 -5.63 -10.27 -10.61
CA TYR A 57 -5.03 -9.10 -11.27
C TYR A 57 -5.37 -7.80 -10.53
N LEU A 58 -6.61 -7.63 -10.07
CA LEU A 58 -7.00 -6.49 -9.24
C LEU A 58 -6.21 -6.46 -7.92
N PHE A 59 -5.98 -7.61 -7.28
CA PHE A 59 -5.16 -7.69 -6.08
C PHE A 59 -3.69 -7.39 -6.32
N VAL A 60 -3.12 -7.80 -7.45
CA VAL A 60 -1.73 -7.46 -7.83
C VAL A 60 -1.57 -5.94 -7.95
N TRP A 61 -2.50 -5.28 -8.64
CA TRP A 61 -2.55 -3.82 -8.72
C TRP A 61 -2.72 -3.21 -7.33
N MET A 62 -3.75 -3.61 -6.58
CA MET A 62 -4.02 -3.09 -5.24
C MET A 62 -2.80 -3.23 -4.33
N ALA A 63 -2.13 -4.38 -4.29
CA ALA A 63 -0.97 -4.62 -3.45
C ALA A 63 0.21 -3.69 -3.81
N LYS A 64 0.44 -3.44 -5.11
CA LYS A 64 1.52 -2.57 -5.58
C LYS A 64 1.27 -1.10 -5.26
N PHE A 65 0.06 -0.59 -5.47
CA PHE A 65 -0.29 0.78 -5.09
C PHE A 65 -0.43 0.94 -3.57
N GLY A 66 -0.96 -0.07 -2.89
CA GLY A 66 -1.07 -0.14 -1.44
C GLY A 66 0.28 -0.09 -0.73
N ALA A 67 1.31 -0.74 -1.29
CA ALA A 67 2.68 -0.63 -0.78
C ALA A 67 3.21 0.82 -0.88
N ALA A 68 2.96 1.51 -2.01
CA ALA A 68 3.35 2.92 -2.18
C ALA A 68 2.63 3.84 -1.18
N TYR A 69 1.32 3.62 -0.98
CA TYR A 69 0.53 4.33 0.03
C TYR A 69 1.07 4.08 1.46
N GLY A 70 1.44 2.84 1.78
CA GLY A 70 2.00 2.45 3.08
C GLY A 70 3.32 3.13 3.45
N VAL A 71 4.16 3.49 2.45
CA VAL A 71 5.38 4.29 2.67
C VAL A 71 5.04 5.68 3.16
N ARG A 72 3.98 6.29 2.62
CA ARG A 72 3.57 7.64 2.98
C ARG A 72 2.97 7.70 4.38
N THR A 73 2.13 6.73 4.73
CA THR A 73 1.52 6.65 6.06
C THR A 73 2.51 6.19 7.14
N GLY A 74 3.67 5.66 6.74
CA GLY A 74 4.73 5.28 7.68
C GLY A 74 4.48 3.92 8.35
N ILE A 75 3.79 2.99 7.69
CA ILE A 75 3.40 1.68 8.26
C ILE A 75 4.59 0.70 8.34
N HIS A 76 5.83 1.10 8.03
CA HIS A 76 6.99 0.20 8.00
C HIS A 76 7.59 -0.04 9.41
N VAL A 77 6.75 -0.55 10.32
CA VAL A 77 7.00 -0.77 11.77
C VAL A 77 8.33 -1.47 12.06
N GLY A 78 8.75 -2.41 11.21
CA GLY A 78 10.01 -3.15 11.43
C GLY A 78 11.27 -2.28 11.39
N VAL A 79 11.27 -1.23 10.56
CA VAL A 79 12.39 -0.28 10.47
C VAL A 79 12.34 0.71 11.64
N ASP A 80 11.13 1.07 12.08
CA ASP A 80 10.91 2.00 13.21
C ASP A 80 11.42 1.43 14.54
N VAL A 81 11.17 0.15 14.82
CA VAL A 81 11.66 -0.52 16.04
C VAL A 81 13.19 -0.54 16.11
N LEU A 82 13.86 -0.78 14.98
CA LEU A 82 15.33 -0.77 14.93
C LEU A 82 15.88 0.65 15.18
N ILE A 83 15.21 1.66 14.61
CA ILE A 83 15.57 3.07 14.74
C ILE A 83 15.39 3.56 16.19
N ASN A 84 14.37 3.07 16.90
CA ASN A 84 14.09 3.45 18.30
C ASN A 84 15.14 2.92 19.29
N ARG A 85 15.87 1.87 18.92
CA ARG A 85 16.97 1.34 19.74
C ARG A 85 18.30 2.08 19.54
N LEU A 86 18.38 3.02 18.59
CA LEU A 86 19.60 3.79 18.30
C LEU A 86 19.68 5.07 19.14
N ARG A 87 20.90 5.46 19.52
CA ARG A 87 21.18 6.75 20.17
C ARG A 87 20.82 7.92 19.24
N ASP A 88 20.24 8.98 19.79
CA ASP A 88 19.70 10.17 19.08
C ASP A 88 20.58 10.71 17.95
N LYS A 89 21.91 10.73 18.13
CA LYS A 89 22.87 11.29 17.15
C LYS A 89 22.97 10.48 15.85
N ASN A 90 22.76 9.16 15.91
CA ASN A 90 22.84 8.29 14.73
C ASN A 90 21.46 8.04 14.11
N ARG A 91 20.39 8.23 14.88
CA ARG A 91 19.01 7.96 14.47
C ARG A 91 18.64 8.62 13.14
N ALA A 92 18.88 9.92 13.01
CA ALA A 92 18.55 10.68 11.80
C ALA A 92 19.32 10.18 10.56
N ARG A 93 20.58 9.76 10.72
CA ARG A 93 21.39 9.22 9.60
C ARG A 93 20.85 7.87 9.13
N PHE A 94 20.47 6.99 10.05
CA PHE A 94 19.89 5.70 9.72
C PHE A 94 18.51 5.82 9.06
N ILE A 95 17.68 6.76 9.52
CA ILE A 95 16.39 7.08 8.86
C ILE A 95 16.61 7.49 7.40
N VAL A 96 17.47 8.48 7.16
CA VAL A 96 17.74 8.97 5.80
C VAL A 96 18.36 7.86 4.94
N PHE A 97 19.29 7.08 5.48
CA PHE A 97 19.86 5.93 4.79
C PHE A 97 18.79 4.91 4.41
N GLY A 98 17.89 4.54 5.32
CA GLY A 98 16.80 3.60 5.06
C GLY A 98 15.85 4.10 3.98
N LEU A 99 15.46 5.38 4.03
CA LEU A 99 14.59 5.99 3.01
C LEU A 99 15.26 6.02 1.63
N LEU A 100 16.55 6.36 1.55
CA LEU A 100 17.29 6.38 0.29
C LEU A 100 17.56 4.97 -0.25
N ALA A 101 17.84 4.00 0.63
CA ALA A 101 17.99 2.59 0.24
C ALA A 101 16.67 2.03 -0.28
N GLY A 102 15.54 2.37 0.35
CA GLY A 102 14.19 2.02 -0.13
C GLY A 102 13.87 2.66 -1.48
N ALA A 103 14.19 3.94 -1.67
CA ALA A 103 14.06 4.62 -2.96
C ALA A 103 14.91 3.96 -4.05
N LEU A 104 16.17 3.64 -3.76
CA LEU A 104 17.06 2.96 -4.70
C LEU A 104 16.54 1.57 -5.07
N PHE A 105 16.15 0.77 -4.09
CA PHE A 105 15.60 -0.57 -4.31
C PHE A 105 14.35 -0.50 -5.20
N THR A 106 13.41 0.37 -4.88
CA THR A 106 12.16 0.52 -5.65
C THR A 106 12.40 1.12 -7.04
N ALA A 107 13.42 1.96 -7.23
CA ALA A 107 13.85 2.42 -8.55
C ALA A 107 14.43 1.27 -9.40
N ILE A 108 15.26 0.39 -8.81
CA ILE A 108 15.79 -0.79 -9.49
C ILE A 108 14.65 -1.73 -9.89
N VAL A 109 13.74 -2.06 -8.97
CA VAL A 109 12.57 -2.90 -9.28
C VAL A 109 11.68 -2.26 -10.33
N GLY A 110 11.49 -0.95 -10.29
CA GLY A 110 10.70 -0.21 -11.27
C GLY A 110 11.30 -0.24 -12.67
N THR A 111 12.62 -0.06 -12.79
CA THR A 111 13.33 -0.07 -14.08
C THR A 111 13.43 -1.46 -14.68
N LEU A 112 13.78 -2.48 -13.87
CA LEU A 112 13.79 -3.88 -14.30
C LEU A 112 12.38 -4.35 -14.68
N GLY A 113 11.37 -3.97 -13.90
CA GLY A 113 9.96 -4.25 -14.20
C GLY A 113 9.51 -3.60 -15.50
N ALA A 114 9.92 -2.37 -15.79
CA ALA A 114 9.59 -1.69 -17.04
C ALA A 114 10.24 -2.37 -18.25
N ALA A 115 11.52 -2.77 -18.13
CA ALA A 115 12.20 -3.54 -19.17
C ALA A 115 11.51 -4.90 -19.40
N PHE A 116 11.15 -5.60 -18.32
CA PHE A 116 10.43 -6.87 -18.42
C PHE A 116 9.07 -6.71 -19.13
N VAL A 117 8.28 -5.70 -18.75
CA VAL A 117 6.99 -5.41 -19.39
C VAL A 117 7.17 -5.06 -20.86
N TRP A 118 8.22 -4.32 -21.20
CA TRP A 118 8.53 -3.97 -22.59
C TRP A 118 8.78 -5.22 -23.44
N GLU A 119 9.57 -6.19 -22.95
CA GLU A 119 9.81 -7.45 -23.66
C GLU A 119 8.51 -8.27 -23.82
N ILE A 120 7.70 -8.37 -22.75
CA ILE A 120 6.41 -9.09 -22.81
C ILE A 120 5.42 -8.41 -23.76
N ALA A 121 5.45 -7.09 -23.87
CA ALA A 121 4.58 -6.34 -24.79
C ALA A 121 4.87 -6.63 -26.27
N HIS A 122 6.07 -7.12 -26.61
CA HIS A 122 6.43 -7.58 -27.95
C HIS A 122 6.16 -9.06 -28.19
N THR A 123 5.52 -9.75 -27.24
CA THR A 123 5.16 -11.16 -27.33
C THR A 123 3.64 -11.33 -27.33
N ASP A 124 3.14 -12.40 -27.95
CA ASP A 124 1.72 -12.78 -27.93
C ASP A 124 1.30 -13.50 -26.63
N GLN A 125 1.87 -13.12 -25.48
CA GLN A 125 1.50 -13.73 -24.20
C GLN A 125 0.18 -13.17 -23.68
N THR A 126 -0.86 -14.01 -23.69
CA THR A 126 -2.18 -13.71 -23.15
C THR A 126 -2.50 -14.55 -21.92
N SER A 127 -3.43 -14.04 -21.12
CA SER A 127 -4.00 -14.72 -19.97
C SER A 127 -4.91 -15.88 -20.40
N ALA A 128 -5.16 -16.85 -19.51
CA ALA A 128 -5.80 -18.11 -19.89
C ALA A 128 -7.33 -17.99 -20.06
N ASP A 129 -7.99 -17.22 -19.20
CA ASP A 129 -9.46 -17.12 -19.19
C ASP A 129 -9.93 -15.79 -19.81
N LEU A 130 -9.28 -14.67 -19.46
CA LEU A 130 -9.61 -13.35 -19.99
C LEU A 130 -9.01 -13.07 -21.37
N GLU A 131 -8.01 -13.87 -21.79
CA GLU A 131 -7.23 -13.63 -23.01
C GLU A 131 -6.63 -12.21 -23.07
N VAL A 132 -6.44 -11.58 -21.91
CA VAL A 132 -5.87 -10.23 -21.85
C VAL A 132 -4.35 -10.29 -22.00
N PRO A 133 -3.74 -9.30 -22.67
CA PRO A 133 -2.29 -9.24 -22.77
C PRO A 133 -1.62 -9.14 -21.39
N MET A 134 -0.69 -10.05 -21.10
CA MET A 134 -0.07 -10.16 -19.77
C MET A 134 0.77 -8.93 -19.37
N TRP A 135 1.24 -8.16 -20.35
CA TRP A 135 1.97 -6.91 -20.10
C TRP A 135 1.15 -5.91 -19.27
N ILE A 136 -0.20 -5.91 -19.37
CA ILE A 136 -1.09 -5.04 -18.58
C ILE A 136 -1.03 -5.41 -17.10
N VAL A 137 -1.07 -6.71 -16.79
CA VAL A 137 -1.00 -7.21 -15.42
C VAL A 137 0.36 -6.88 -14.83
N TYR A 138 1.44 -7.12 -15.59
CA TYR A 138 2.80 -6.86 -15.13
C TYR A 138 3.12 -5.37 -15.01
N LEU A 139 2.41 -4.48 -15.70
CA LEU A 139 2.56 -3.02 -15.57
C LEU A 139 2.35 -2.51 -14.14
N ALA A 140 1.59 -3.24 -13.31
CA ALA A 140 1.45 -2.94 -11.88
C ALA A 140 2.81 -2.85 -11.16
N VAL A 141 3.80 -3.66 -11.58
CA VAL A 141 5.13 -3.71 -10.98
C VAL A 141 5.89 -2.39 -11.20
N PRO A 142 6.20 -1.95 -12.44
CA PRO A 142 6.89 -0.68 -12.65
C PRO A 142 6.09 0.52 -12.15
N CYS A 143 4.77 0.57 -12.38
CA CYS A 143 3.96 1.70 -11.93
C CYS A 143 3.96 1.85 -10.41
N GLY A 144 3.68 0.77 -9.67
CA GLY A 144 3.67 0.80 -8.21
C GLY A 144 5.06 1.04 -7.62
N SER A 145 6.11 0.42 -8.17
CA SER A 145 7.47 0.59 -7.67
C SER A 145 8.05 1.99 -7.94
N LEU A 146 7.77 2.59 -9.10
CA LEU A 146 8.19 3.97 -9.37
C LEU A 146 7.43 4.99 -8.52
N LEU A 147 6.13 4.76 -8.29
CA LEU A 147 5.34 5.58 -7.36
C LEU A 147 5.88 5.47 -5.92
N MET A 148 6.20 4.25 -5.48
CA MET A 148 6.81 4.00 -4.17
C MET A 148 8.17 4.69 -4.02
N CYS A 149 9.01 4.67 -5.07
CA CYS A 149 10.27 5.41 -5.11
C CYS A 149 10.04 6.92 -4.91
N PHE A 150 9.08 7.48 -5.64
CA PHE A 150 8.69 8.88 -5.47
C PHE A 150 8.24 9.18 -4.04
N ARG A 151 7.45 8.31 -3.41
CA ARG A 151 7.02 8.45 -2.01
C ARG A 151 8.19 8.38 -1.03
N PHE A 152 9.15 7.48 -1.21
CA PHE A 152 10.35 7.45 -0.38
C PHE A 152 11.15 8.75 -0.46
N LEU A 153 11.36 9.29 -1.66
CA LEU A 153 12.06 10.57 -1.85
C LEU A 153 11.28 11.73 -1.22
N GLN A 154 9.95 11.73 -1.33
CA GLN A 154 9.09 12.73 -0.72
C GLN A 154 9.21 12.72 0.82
N VAL A 155 9.14 11.53 1.44
CA VAL A 155 9.28 11.36 2.89
C VAL A 155 10.69 11.74 3.35
N ALA A 156 11.74 11.35 2.61
CA ALA A 156 13.11 11.73 2.91
C ALA A 156 13.30 13.26 2.88
N TRP A 157 12.77 13.93 1.87
CA TRP A 157 12.85 15.38 1.76
C TRP A 157 12.08 16.08 2.89
N ALA A 158 10.89 15.59 3.22
CA ALA A 158 10.12 16.11 4.35
C ALA A 158 10.89 15.93 5.67
N PHE A 159 11.43 14.74 5.93
CA PHE A 159 12.21 14.45 7.14
C PHE A 159 13.45 15.34 7.27
N VAL A 160 14.18 15.58 6.18
CA VAL A 160 15.35 16.49 6.20
C VAL A 160 14.94 17.92 6.55
N LYS A 161 13.73 18.34 6.16
CA LYS A 161 13.22 19.70 6.41
C LYS A 161 12.58 19.88 7.79
N THR A 162 11.81 18.90 8.27
CA THR A 162 11.01 19.01 9.51
C THR A 162 11.58 18.21 10.67
N GLY A 163 12.43 17.22 10.43
CA GLY A 163 12.94 16.28 11.44
C GLY A 163 11.88 15.31 11.97
N SER A 164 10.67 15.32 11.43
CA SER A 164 9.56 14.43 11.83
C SER A 164 9.28 13.42 10.73
N LEU A 165 8.98 12.18 11.13
CA LEU A 165 8.50 11.14 10.22
C LEU A 165 6.98 11.14 10.19
N PRO A 166 6.34 10.74 9.08
CA PRO A 166 4.93 10.41 9.08
C PRO A 166 4.66 9.34 10.15
N LYS A 167 3.70 9.60 11.03
CA LYS A 167 3.29 8.65 12.06
C LYS A 167 1.87 8.21 11.73
N HIS A 168 1.69 6.90 11.57
CA HIS A 168 0.36 6.32 11.67
C HIS A 168 0.09 6.08 13.14
N ASP A 169 -0.89 6.80 13.69
CA ASP A 169 -1.40 6.45 15.01
C ASP A 169 -2.20 5.15 14.88
N HIS A 170 -1.78 4.10 15.58
CA HIS A 170 -2.45 2.81 15.60
C HIS A 170 -3.45 2.68 16.76
N ALA A 171 -3.43 3.62 17.71
CA ALA A 171 -4.30 3.66 18.86
C ALA A 171 -5.52 4.57 18.64
N HIS A 172 -5.48 5.46 17.64
CA HIS A 172 -6.61 6.29 17.27
C HIS A 172 -7.74 5.47 16.64
N VAL A 173 -8.79 5.23 17.42
CA VAL A 173 -10.05 4.63 16.98
C VAL A 173 -11.05 5.76 16.76
N GLU A 174 -11.51 5.98 15.53
CA GLU A 174 -12.55 6.97 15.24
C GLU A 174 -13.78 6.71 16.15
N GLY A 175 -14.11 7.69 17.01
CA GLY A 175 -15.21 7.61 17.97
C GLY A 175 -14.81 7.44 19.44
N MET A 176 -13.51 7.25 19.74
CA MET A 176 -12.96 7.62 21.05
C MET A 176 -12.41 9.04 20.94
N ASP A 177 -13.26 10.02 21.20
CA ASP A 177 -12.75 11.35 21.48
C ASP A 177 -11.82 11.20 22.69
N ASP A 178 -10.54 11.55 22.52
CA ASP A 178 -9.65 11.77 23.65
C ASP A 178 -10.32 12.88 24.48
N GLU A 179 -11.05 12.50 25.54
CA GLU A 179 -11.68 13.44 26.43
C GLU A 179 -10.59 14.37 26.98
N GLY A 180 -10.55 15.57 26.41
CA GLY A 180 -9.58 16.59 26.72
C GLY A 180 -9.64 16.90 28.21
N GLY A 181 -8.63 16.44 28.96
CA GLY A 181 -8.42 16.85 30.34
C GLY A 181 -8.12 15.73 31.33
N VAL A 182 -8.11 14.45 30.95
CA VAL A 182 -7.68 13.39 31.87
C VAL A 182 -6.23 13.04 31.56
N ASP A 183 -5.33 13.37 32.50
CA ASP A 183 -3.95 12.92 32.48
C ASP A 183 -3.96 11.38 32.45
N ASN A 184 -3.69 10.81 31.28
CA ASN A 184 -3.80 9.37 31.07
C ASN A 184 -2.65 8.67 31.80
N TRP A 185 -2.86 8.35 33.08
CA TRP A 185 -1.89 7.65 33.95
C TRP A 185 -1.46 6.27 33.41
N TYR A 186 -2.23 5.70 32.46
CA TYR A 186 -1.93 4.44 31.78
C TYR A 186 -1.31 4.62 30.39
N ALA A 187 -1.17 5.85 29.89
CA ALA A 187 -0.37 6.15 28.70
C ALA A 187 1.12 5.96 29.05
N LEU A 188 1.55 4.70 29.05
CA LEU A 188 2.97 4.36 29.01
C LEU A 188 3.57 5.05 27.78
N ASP A 189 4.71 5.71 27.94
CA ASP A 189 5.48 6.22 26.81
C ASP A 189 5.66 5.07 25.81
N ASP A 190 4.97 5.15 24.68
CA ASP A 190 4.97 4.07 23.72
C ASP A 190 6.32 4.07 22.99
N ASN A 191 7.28 3.36 23.57
CA ASN A 191 8.60 3.11 23.00
C ASN A 191 8.54 2.36 21.66
N LEU A 192 7.33 2.00 21.20
CA LEU A 192 7.08 1.45 19.88
C LEU A 192 7.20 2.52 18.78
N HIS A 193 6.92 3.80 19.08
CA HIS A 193 6.95 4.86 18.09
C HIS A 193 8.18 5.78 18.19
N PRO A 194 8.79 6.15 17.05
CA PRO A 194 9.97 7.00 17.08
C PRO A 194 9.71 8.43 17.59
N HIS A 195 10.42 8.85 18.64
CA HIS A 195 10.32 10.20 19.20
C HIS A 195 10.80 11.27 18.20
N ASP A 196 10.11 12.41 18.16
CA ASP A 196 10.50 13.53 17.31
C ASP A 196 11.71 14.26 17.89
N VAL A 197 12.70 14.57 17.05
CA VAL A 197 13.94 15.24 17.47
C VAL A 197 13.71 16.70 17.91
N SER A 198 12.54 17.28 17.59
CA SER A 198 12.20 18.67 17.93
C SER A 198 11.66 18.87 19.35
N ARG A 199 11.24 17.81 20.06
CA ARG A 199 10.45 17.95 21.30
C ARG A 199 11.25 18.20 22.58
N ARG A 200 12.56 18.51 22.48
CA ARG A 200 13.43 18.71 23.66
C ARG A 200 13.63 20.17 24.08
N GLY A 201 12.87 21.11 23.49
CA GLY A 201 13.04 22.55 23.73
C GLY A 201 12.21 23.17 24.85
N ASP A 202 11.13 22.52 25.32
CA ASP A 202 10.07 23.24 26.03
C ASP A 202 9.63 22.61 27.36
N LYS A 203 10.63 22.25 28.18
CA LYS A 203 10.43 22.05 29.62
C LYS A 203 11.50 22.82 30.39
N LYS A 204 11.18 24.06 30.74
CA LYS A 204 11.69 24.73 31.94
C LYS A 204 10.59 24.76 32.97
#